data_AF-A0A1W9U392-F1
#
_entry.id   AF-A0A1W9U392-F1
#
_cell.length_a   1.000
_cell.length_b   1.000
_cell.length_c   1.000
_cell.angle_alpha   90.00
_cell.angle_beta   90.00
_cell.angle_gamma   90.00
#
_symmetry.space_group_name_H-M   'P 1'
#
loop_
_entity.id
_entity.type
_entity.pdbx_description
1 polymer ?
#
loop_
_entity_poly.entity_id
_entity_poly.type
_entity_poly.pdbx_seq_one_letter_code
_entity_poly.pdbx_strand_id
1 'polypeptide(L)'
;MKKWNGVTFYTSGKNALSRSKRKAFHTFDKLVDYFGSVIKEFPDKRTGNNTRFSIEDAALGAFSVFFTQSPSFLAFQKMMYETRGKSNAQSLFGMREIPCDNHIRDLLDVVPPSYIFPVFSYILDGIHTSGDLDRFRSINNNLLVALDGTQ
;
A
#
# COMPACT_ATOMS: atom_id res chain seq x y z
N MET A 1 -8.84 25.54 -4.18
CA MET A 1 -7.52 24.86 -4.26
C MET A 1 -6.44 25.89 -3.96
N LYS A 2 -5.69 25.74 -2.85
CA LYS A 2 -4.51 26.57 -2.57
C LYS A 2 -3.31 25.63 -2.43
N LYS A 3 -2.29 25.83 -3.25
CA LYS A 3 -1.00 25.12 -3.15
C LYS A 3 -0.05 25.97 -2.32
N TRP A 4 0.57 25.37 -1.31
CA TRP A 4 1.74 25.92 -0.61
C TRP A 4 2.71 24.75 -0.35
N ASN A 5 3.97 24.89 -0.77
CA ASN A 5 5.08 23.96 -0.49
C ASN A 5 4.77 22.45 -0.69
N GLY A 6 4.10 22.07 -1.78
CA GLY A 6 3.84 20.67 -2.11
C GLY A 6 2.76 19.99 -1.28
N VAL A 7 2.11 20.69 -0.33
CA VAL A 7 0.99 20.17 0.47
C VAL A 7 -0.32 20.54 -0.22
N THR A 8 -1.11 19.52 -0.58
CA THR A 8 -2.45 19.70 -1.15
C THR A 8 -3.48 19.86 -0.03
N PHE A 9 -4.06 21.05 0.10
CA PHE A 9 -5.17 21.30 1.02
C PHE A 9 -6.51 20.94 0.36
N TYR A 10 -7.17 19.90 0.87
CA TYR A 10 -8.51 19.50 0.44
C TYR A 10 -9.58 20.45 1.02
N THR A 11 -9.91 21.49 0.27
CA THR A 11 -11.05 22.38 0.58
C THR A 11 -12.35 21.77 0.09
N SER A 12 -13.32 21.63 1.00
CA SER A 12 -14.62 20.98 0.78
C SER A 12 -15.42 21.60 -0.38
N GLY A 13 -15.79 20.76 -1.36
CA GLY A 13 -16.93 21.00 -2.24
C GLY A 13 -18.17 20.35 -1.61
N LYS A 14 -19.22 21.13 -1.37
CA LYS A 14 -20.50 20.65 -0.84
C LYS A 14 -21.14 19.67 -1.82
N ASN A 15 -20.98 18.36 -1.63
CA ASN A 15 -21.84 17.35 -2.22
C ASN A 15 -21.84 16.11 -1.33
N ALA A 16 -22.85 16.01 -0.46
CA ALA A 16 -23.12 14.80 0.31
C ALA A 16 -23.61 13.71 -0.64
N LEU A 17 -22.69 12.84 -1.08
CA LEU A 17 -23.03 11.67 -1.89
C LEU A 17 -23.86 10.67 -1.07
N SER A 18 -24.93 10.20 -1.69
CA SER A 18 -25.82 9.14 -1.20
C SER A 18 -25.00 7.93 -0.71
N ARG A 19 -25.42 7.39 0.44
CA ARG A 19 -24.79 6.27 1.18
C ARG A 19 -24.51 5.03 0.30
N SER A 20 -25.26 4.85 -0.78
CA SER A 20 -25.11 3.76 -1.75
C SER A 20 -23.90 3.92 -2.71
N LYS A 21 -23.50 5.16 -3.04
CA LYS A 21 -22.34 5.44 -3.92
C LYS A 21 -20.98 5.39 -3.21
N ARG A 22 -20.94 5.27 -1.88
CA ARG A 22 -19.69 5.28 -1.08
C ARG A 22 -18.86 4.00 -1.19
N LYS A 23 -19.39 2.89 -1.72
CA LYS A 23 -18.76 1.57 -1.58
C LYS A 23 -17.58 1.27 -2.52
N ALA A 24 -17.40 1.99 -3.63
CA ALA A 24 -16.56 1.50 -4.72
C ALA A 24 -15.03 1.52 -4.47
N PHE A 25 -14.54 2.33 -3.54
CA PHE A 25 -13.10 2.54 -3.30
C PHE A 25 -12.46 1.62 -2.21
N HIS A 26 -13.25 0.88 -1.43
CA HIS A 26 -12.84 0.48 -0.08
C HIS A 26 -12.39 -0.97 0.10
N THR A 27 -12.20 -1.75 -0.97
CA THR A 27 -11.76 -3.14 -0.80
C THR A 27 -10.25 -3.25 -0.82
N PHE A 28 -9.73 -4.11 0.04
CA PHE A 28 -8.30 -4.42 0.12
C PHE A 28 -7.76 -4.93 -1.22
N ASP A 29 -8.53 -5.76 -1.93
CA ASP A 29 -8.14 -6.29 -3.24
C ASP A 29 -7.85 -5.18 -4.26
N LYS A 30 -8.67 -4.13 -4.30
CA LYS A 30 -8.45 -2.99 -5.22
C LYS A 30 -7.21 -2.18 -4.84
N LEU A 31 -6.84 -2.14 -3.56
CA LEU A 31 -5.60 -1.53 -3.12
C LEU A 31 -4.40 -2.37 -3.59
N VAL A 32 -4.46 -3.69 -3.40
CA VAL A 32 -3.40 -4.62 -3.85
C VAL A 32 -3.25 -4.57 -5.37
N ASP A 33 -4.35 -4.54 -6.13
CA ASP A 33 -4.35 -4.43 -7.59
C ASP A 33 -3.68 -3.12 -8.05
N TYR A 34 -4.06 -1.98 -7.45
CA TYR A 34 -3.46 -0.69 -7.77
C TYR A 34 -1.98 -0.64 -7.38
N PHE A 35 -1.62 -1.18 -6.22
CA PHE A 35 -0.24 -1.33 -5.78
C PHE A 35 0.59 -2.15 -6.78
N GLY A 36 0.07 -3.30 -7.22
CA GLY A 36 0.68 -4.11 -8.27
C GLY A 36 0.87 -3.35 -9.60
N SER A 37 -0.08 -2.47 -9.96
CA SER A 37 0.08 -1.63 -11.15
C SER A 37 1.22 -0.61 -11.04
N VAL A 38 1.45 -0.05 -9.84
CA VAL A 38 2.55 0.88 -9.57
C VAL A 38 3.90 0.15 -9.55
N ILE A 39 3.93 -1.05 -8.97
CA ILE A 39 5.12 -1.90 -8.90
C ILE A 39 5.68 -2.23 -10.29
N LYS A 40 4.84 -2.33 -11.32
CA LYS A 40 5.30 -2.60 -12.70
C LYS A 40 6.27 -1.55 -13.24
N GLU A 41 6.22 -0.33 -12.68
CA GLU A 41 7.13 0.75 -13.04
C GLU A 41 8.41 0.76 -12.20
N PHE A 42 8.59 -0.19 -11.27
CA PHE A 42 9.78 -0.23 -10.43
C PHE A 42 11.03 -0.51 -11.28
N PRO A 43 12.14 0.19 -11.00
CA PRO A 43 13.41 -0.16 -11.61
C PRO A 43 13.87 -1.53 -11.10
N ASP A 44 14.21 -2.43 -12.02
CA ASP A 44 14.85 -3.70 -11.69
C ASP A 44 16.35 -3.59 -12.01
N LYS A 45 17.19 -3.69 -10.98
CA LYS A 45 18.67 -3.63 -11.13
C LYS A 45 19.25 -4.85 -11.85
N ARG A 46 18.48 -5.95 -11.93
CA ARG A 46 18.96 -7.20 -12.50
C ARG A 46 18.97 -7.12 -14.02
N THR A 47 20.08 -7.52 -14.62
CA THR A 47 20.27 -7.53 -16.07
C THR A 47 20.38 -8.94 -16.67
N GLY A 48 20.32 -9.98 -15.83
CA GLY A 48 20.45 -11.38 -16.23
C GLY A 48 19.31 -12.27 -15.73
N ASN A 49 19.41 -13.57 -15.96
CA ASN A 49 18.33 -14.55 -15.72
C ASN A 49 18.09 -14.92 -14.24
N ASN A 50 18.67 -14.19 -13.28
CA ASN A 50 18.45 -14.44 -11.85
C ASN A 50 17.12 -13.81 -11.37
N THR A 51 16.03 -14.19 -12.03
CA THR A 51 14.69 -13.60 -11.90
C THR A 51 13.69 -14.55 -11.26
N ARG A 52 14.16 -15.56 -10.52
CA ARG A 52 13.31 -16.55 -9.84
C ARG A 52 12.16 -15.87 -9.09
N PHE A 53 12.49 -14.92 -8.23
CA PHE A 53 11.48 -14.06 -7.60
C PHE A 53 11.25 -12.82 -8.45
N SER A 54 10.00 -12.56 -8.81
CA SER A 54 9.64 -11.34 -9.51
C SER A 54 9.84 -10.11 -8.60
N ILE A 55 10.09 -8.93 -9.19
CA ILE A 55 10.12 -7.68 -8.40
C ILE A 55 8.76 -7.41 -7.76
N GLU A 56 7.69 -7.91 -8.39
CA GLU A 56 6.32 -7.83 -7.89
C GLU A 56 6.11 -8.65 -6.62
N ASP A 57 6.53 -9.91 -6.60
CA ASP A 57 6.48 -10.75 -5.40
C ASP A 57 7.34 -10.15 -4.27
N ALA A 58 8.48 -9.55 -4.59
CA ALA A 58 9.33 -8.88 -3.60
C ALA A 58 8.64 -7.65 -2.99
N ALA A 59 8.05 -6.79 -3.80
CA ALA A 59 7.35 -5.60 -3.35
C ALA A 59 6.07 -5.93 -2.56
N LEU A 60 5.29 -6.93 -3.01
CA LEU A 60 4.14 -7.45 -2.27
C LEU A 60 4.56 -8.12 -0.95
N GLY A 61 5.70 -8.83 -0.95
CA GLY A 61 6.32 -9.38 0.25
C GLY A 61 6.64 -8.29 1.26
N ALA A 62 7.36 -7.24 0.85
CA ALA A 62 7.68 -6.09 1.70
C ALA A 62 6.43 -5.42 2.27
N PHE A 63 5.42 -5.21 1.42
CA PHE A 63 4.15 -4.63 1.84
C PHE A 63 3.40 -5.51 2.85
N SER A 64 3.42 -6.83 2.65
CA SER A 64 2.70 -7.76 3.52
C SER A 64 3.26 -7.80 4.96
N VAL A 65 4.55 -7.46 5.17
CA VAL A 65 5.17 -7.42 6.50
C VAL A 65 4.42 -6.47 7.44
N PHE A 66 3.90 -5.34 6.93
CA PHE A 66 3.11 -4.39 7.72
C PHE A 66 1.78 -4.96 8.24
N PHE A 67 1.35 -6.11 7.73
CA PHE A 67 0.11 -6.78 8.11
C PHE A 67 0.32 -8.07 8.91
N THR A 68 1.58 -8.50 9.11
CA THR A 68 1.90 -9.74 9.79
C THR A 68 2.68 -9.49 11.08
N GLN A 69 2.17 -9.96 12.21
CA GLN A 69 2.83 -9.85 13.51
C GLN A 69 3.74 -11.07 13.78
N SER A 70 4.66 -11.37 12.86
CA SER A 70 5.61 -12.49 13.01
C SER A 70 7.06 -11.99 13.00
N PRO A 71 7.94 -12.50 13.88
CA PRO A 71 9.38 -12.21 13.85
C PRO A 71 10.07 -12.63 12.55
N SER A 72 9.50 -13.60 11.83
CA SER A 72 9.95 -14.00 10.49
C SER A 72 8.75 -14.12 9.58
N PHE A 73 8.71 -13.27 8.56
CA PHE A 73 7.68 -13.28 7.53
C PHE A 73 7.67 -14.63 6.81
N LEU A 74 8.82 -15.05 6.27
CA LEU A 74 8.92 -16.29 5.50
C LEU A 74 8.54 -17.53 6.32
N ALA A 75 9.02 -17.66 7.56
CA ALA A 75 8.71 -18.81 8.40
C ALA A 75 7.20 -18.91 8.69
N PHE A 76 6.55 -17.76 8.94
CA PHE A 76 5.12 -17.71 9.20
C PHE A 76 4.29 -18.11 7.96
N GLN A 77 4.67 -17.64 6.78
CA GLN A 77 3.97 -18.04 5.54
C GLN A 77 4.15 -19.54 5.24
N LYS A 78 5.36 -20.10 5.45
CA LYS A 78 5.63 -21.54 5.30
C LYS A 78 4.79 -22.38 6.25
N MET A 79 4.79 -22.04 7.54
CA MET A 79 3.98 -22.73 8.54
C MET A 79 2.49 -22.72 8.17
N MET A 80 1.94 -21.59 7.73
CA MET A 80 0.54 -21.53 7.28
C MET A 80 0.28 -22.42 6.07
N TYR A 81 1.19 -22.44 5.09
CA TYR A 81 1.06 -23.32 3.93
C TYR A 81 1.08 -24.80 4.34
N GLU A 82 2.01 -25.20 5.20
CA GLU A 82 2.12 -26.58 5.70
C GLU A 82 0.90 -27.01 6.53
N THR A 83 0.33 -26.10 7.33
CA THR A 83 -0.80 -26.41 8.22
C THR A 83 -2.17 -26.27 7.56
N ARG A 84 -2.33 -25.38 6.58
CA ARG A 84 -3.63 -25.00 5.99
C ARG A 84 -3.69 -25.14 4.47
N GLY A 85 -2.59 -25.49 3.81
CA GLY A 85 -2.49 -25.62 2.35
C GLY A 85 -2.43 -24.29 1.59
N LYS A 86 -2.54 -23.14 2.27
CA LYS A 86 -2.43 -21.78 1.72
C LYS A 86 -1.86 -20.82 2.75
N SER A 87 -1.13 -19.83 2.28
CA SER A 87 -0.57 -18.73 3.07
C SER A 87 -1.27 -17.40 2.78
N ASN A 88 -1.17 -16.42 3.69
CA ASN A 88 -1.70 -15.07 3.48
C ASN A 88 -0.99 -14.38 2.32
N ALA A 89 0.31 -14.65 2.14
CA ALA A 89 1.07 -14.12 1.01
C ALA A 89 0.40 -14.45 -0.33
N GLN A 90 -0.10 -15.68 -0.47
CA GLN A 90 -0.80 -16.12 -1.67
C GLN A 90 -2.25 -15.64 -1.72
N SER A 91 -2.99 -15.75 -0.61
CA SER A 91 -4.45 -15.50 -0.62
C SER A 91 -4.83 -14.03 -0.52
N LEU A 92 -4.09 -13.22 0.24
CA LEU A 92 -4.39 -11.79 0.45
C LEU A 92 -3.59 -10.88 -0.48
N PHE A 93 -2.35 -11.25 -0.79
CA PHE A 93 -1.44 -10.38 -1.55
C PHE A 93 -1.16 -10.91 -2.97
N GLY A 94 -1.63 -12.10 -3.32
CA GLY A 94 -1.49 -12.65 -4.67
C GLY A 94 -0.07 -13.08 -5.06
N MET A 95 0.85 -13.21 -4.10
CA MET A 95 2.23 -13.64 -4.38
C MET A 95 2.27 -15.07 -4.94
N ARG A 96 3.12 -15.27 -5.94
CA ARG A 96 3.37 -16.59 -6.55
C ARG A 96 4.47 -17.34 -5.83
N GLU A 97 5.60 -16.66 -5.63
CA GLU A 97 6.73 -17.15 -4.84
C GLU A 97 7.00 -16.18 -3.69
N ILE A 98 7.41 -16.70 -2.54
CA ILE A 98 7.62 -15.89 -1.33
C ILE A 98 9.12 -15.72 -1.10
N PRO A 99 9.71 -14.56 -1.47
CA PRO A 99 11.13 -14.31 -1.23
C PRO A 99 11.42 -14.16 0.27
N CYS A 100 12.68 -14.40 0.65
CA CYS A 100 13.13 -14.09 2.01
C CYS A 100 13.43 -12.60 2.17
N ASP A 101 13.44 -12.11 3.41
CA ASP A 101 13.63 -10.69 3.73
C ASP A 101 14.93 -10.12 3.14
N ASN A 102 16.02 -10.90 3.12
CA ASN A 102 17.28 -10.46 2.53
C ASN A 102 17.18 -10.26 1.00
N HIS A 103 16.43 -11.13 0.33
CA HIS A 103 16.21 -11.00 -1.11
C HIS A 103 15.27 -9.84 -1.45
N ILE A 104 14.26 -9.62 -0.61
CA ILE A 104 13.37 -8.45 -0.71
C ILE A 104 14.19 -7.15 -0.62
N ARG A 105 15.04 -7.02 0.41
CA ARG A 105 15.92 -5.83 0.57
C ARG A 105 16.86 -5.65 -0.61
N ASP A 106 17.54 -6.72 -1.03
CA ASP A 106 18.44 -6.66 -2.17
C ASP A 106 17.76 -6.08 -3.43
N LEU A 107 16.53 -6.50 -3.72
CA LEU A 107 15.77 -6.01 -4.88
C LEU A 107 15.24 -4.58 -4.70
N LEU A 108 14.78 -4.22 -3.50
CA LEU A 108 14.02 -2.98 -3.28
C LEU A 108 14.84 -1.81 -2.75
N ASP A 109 16.03 -2.03 -2.18
CA ASP A 109 16.85 -0.95 -1.59
C ASP A 109 17.28 0.10 -2.63
N VAL A 110 17.29 -0.27 -3.92
CA VAL A 110 17.60 0.62 -5.04
C VAL A 110 16.38 1.37 -5.57
N VAL A 111 15.17 1.00 -5.16
CA VAL A 111 13.92 1.62 -5.63
C VAL A 111 13.65 2.89 -4.83
N PRO A 112 13.65 4.08 -5.47
CA PRO A 112 13.36 5.32 -4.77
C PRO A 112 11.93 5.33 -4.18
N PRO A 113 11.71 5.84 -2.96
CA PRO A 113 10.38 5.91 -2.35
C PRO A 113 9.34 6.67 -3.18
N SER A 114 9.78 7.58 -4.07
CA SER A 114 8.91 8.34 -4.96
C SER A 114 8.04 7.48 -5.86
N TYR A 115 8.47 6.25 -6.18
CA TYR A 115 7.68 5.31 -6.97
C TYR A 115 6.39 4.89 -6.25
N ILE A 116 6.34 4.94 -4.92
CA ILE A 116 5.17 4.52 -4.14
C ILE A 116 4.21 5.66 -3.78
N PHE A 117 4.62 6.92 -3.98
CA PHE A 117 3.77 8.08 -3.67
C PHE A 117 2.40 8.04 -4.34
N PRO A 118 2.23 7.56 -5.60
CA PRO A 118 0.92 7.41 -6.21
C PRO A 118 -0.04 6.50 -5.43
N VAL A 119 0.47 5.51 -4.69
CA VAL A 119 -0.33 4.60 -3.85
C VAL A 119 -0.88 5.34 -2.65
N PHE A 120 -0.06 6.16 -1.99
CA PHE A 120 -0.51 7.00 -0.90
C PHE A 120 -1.60 7.99 -1.36
N SER A 121 -1.38 8.68 -2.49
CA SER A 121 -2.39 9.58 -3.08
C SER A 121 -3.67 8.83 -3.42
N TYR A 122 -3.58 7.66 -4.04
CA TYR A 122 -4.74 6.83 -4.36
C TYR A 122 -5.57 6.52 -3.11
N ILE A 123 -4.95 6.03 -2.03
CA ILE A 123 -5.63 5.75 -0.75
C ILE A 123 -6.30 7.01 -0.20
N LEU A 124 -5.55 8.11 -0.09
CA LEU A 124 -6.03 9.34 0.52
C LEU A 124 -7.20 9.95 -0.27
N ASP A 125 -7.08 10.00 -1.60
CA ASP A 125 -8.11 10.53 -2.50
C ASP A 125 -9.41 9.75 -2.39
N GLY A 126 -9.33 8.43 -2.23
CA GLY A 126 -10.53 7.64 -2.11
C GLY A 126 -11.19 7.68 -0.74
N ILE A 127 -10.43 7.79 0.37
CA ILE A 127 -11.01 8.09 1.69
C ILE A 127 -11.60 9.52 1.70
N HIS A 128 -10.97 10.46 1.00
CA HIS A 128 -11.54 11.81 0.84
C HIS A 128 -12.86 11.76 0.05
N THR A 129 -12.89 11.04 -1.07
CA THR A 129 -14.07 10.92 -1.95
C THR A 129 -15.22 10.15 -1.29
N SER A 130 -14.93 9.26 -0.34
CA SER A 130 -15.96 8.56 0.44
C SER A 130 -16.71 9.49 1.41
N GLY A 131 -16.12 10.64 1.75
CA GLY A 131 -16.60 11.56 2.78
C GLY A 131 -16.23 11.14 4.20
N ASP A 132 -15.43 10.07 4.38
CA ASP A 132 -15.07 9.61 5.72
C ASP A 132 -14.11 10.59 6.43
N LEU A 133 -13.31 11.34 5.69
CA LEU A 133 -12.45 12.40 6.23
C LEU A 133 -13.22 13.57 6.84
N ASP A 134 -14.50 13.77 6.48
CA ASP A 134 -15.28 14.90 6.98
C ASP A 134 -15.53 14.82 8.51
N ARG A 135 -15.50 13.61 9.07
CA ARG A 135 -15.61 13.39 10.53
C ARG A 135 -14.39 13.86 11.31
N PHE A 136 -13.25 14.04 10.63
CA PHE A 136 -11.99 14.48 11.22
C PHE A 136 -11.74 15.97 10.99
N ARG A 137 -12.73 16.71 10.47
CA ARG A 137 -12.63 18.17 10.33
C ARG A 137 -12.95 18.88 11.64
N SER A 138 -12.21 19.95 11.92
CA SER A 138 -12.33 20.74 13.14
C SER A 138 -12.41 22.24 12.81
N ILE A 139 -11.88 23.10 13.70
CA ILE A 139 -11.90 24.55 13.61
C ILE A 139 -11.55 25.03 12.20
N ASN A 140 -12.36 25.94 11.66
CA ASN A 140 -12.23 26.50 10.31
C ASN A 140 -12.29 25.46 9.18
N ASN A 141 -12.96 24.32 9.41
CA ASN A 141 -13.13 23.24 8.42
C ASN A 141 -11.81 22.56 8.00
N ASN A 142 -10.77 22.68 8.82
CA ASN A 142 -9.47 22.05 8.60
C ASN A 142 -9.50 20.57 8.98
N LEU A 143 -8.80 19.73 8.23
CA LEU A 143 -8.62 18.31 8.54
C LEU A 143 -7.61 18.15 9.68
N LEU A 144 -8.00 17.45 10.75
CA LEU A 144 -7.08 17.08 11.82
C LEU A 144 -6.19 15.93 11.35
N VAL A 145 -4.88 16.15 11.38
CA VAL A 145 -3.86 15.13 11.09
C VAL A 145 -2.99 15.00 12.33
N ALA A 146 -3.01 13.83 12.95
CA ALA A 146 -2.06 13.51 14.01
C ALA A 146 -0.70 13.27 13.34
N LEU A 147 0.24 14.19 13.55
CA LEU A 147 1.63 14.02 13.18
C LEU A 147 2.36 13.56 14.44
N ASP A 148 2.53 12.26 14.61
CA ASP A 148 3.44 11.73 15.62
C ASP A 148 4.86 11.83 15.03
N GLY A 149 5.63 12.79 15.53
CA GLY A 149 7.03 12.99 15.15
C GLY A 149 7.92 12.23 16.11
N THR A 150 8.43 11.07 15.72
CA THR A 150 9.53 10.41 16.44
C THR A 150 10.86 10.93 15.90
N GLN A 151 11.71 11.39 16.81
CA GLN A 151 13.04 11.95 16.54
C GLN A 151 14.04 10.90 16.07
#